data_AF-A0A8T2GCJ0-F1
#
_entry.id   AF-A0A8T2GCJ0-F1
#
_cell.length_a   1.000
_cell.length_b   1.000
_cell.length_c   1.000
_cell.angle_alpha   90.00
_cell.angle_beta   90.00
_cell.angle_gamma   90.00
#
_symmetry.space_group_name_H-M   'P 1'
#
loop_
_entity.id
_entity.type
_entity.pdbx_description
1 polymer ?
#
loop_
_entity_poly.entity_id
_entity_poly.type
_entity_poly.pdbx_seq_one_letter_code
_entity_poly.pdbx_strand_id
1 'polypeptide(L)'
;MDVKKDENSILENMKQEINHSLKEEAQEEEEILKKRISSHPLYGLLLHSHLNCLKVCSGDFDSPEIMNTADDLALSKLSLHPDSSSEATSSELDQFMEAYCSTLRELKEAMEKPLTETHRFVDAVYTQLNDIVMSSPP
;
A
#
# COMPACT_ATOMS: atom_id res chain seq x y z
N MET A 1 -53.37 -18.75 20.43
CA MET A 1 -52.42 -17.62 20.56
C MET A 1 -51.30 -17.75 19.51
N ASP A 2 -51.61 -18.33 18.34
CA ASP A 2 -50.60 -18.96 17.49
C ASP A 2 -50.20 -18.10 16.28
N VAL A 3 -51.05 -17.15 15.88
CA VAL A 3 -50.81 -16.27 14.72
C VAL A 3 -49.62 -15.34 14.91
N LYS A 4 -49.35 -14.88 16.14
CA LYS A 4 -48.22 -13.96 16.42
C LYS A 4 -46.85 -14.62 16.33
N LYS A 5 -46.76 -15.96 16.41
CA LYS A 5 -45.49 -16.69 16.35
C LYS A 5 -45.03 -16.88 14.91
N ASP A 6 -45.97 -17.09 13.99
CA ASP A 6 -45.70 -17.26 12.57
C ASP A 6 -45.29 -15.94 11.91
N GLU A 7 -45.94 -14.82 12.24
CA GLU A 7 -45.53 -13.51 11.70
C GLU A 7 -44.14 -13.07 12.17
N ASN A 8 -43.78 -13.40 13.42
CA ASN A 8 -42.45 -13.07 13.93
C ASN A 8 -41.36 -13.92 13.25
N SER A 9 -41.66 -15.19 12.96
CA SER A 9 -40.77 -16.08 12.19
C SER A 9 -40.58 -15.61 10.74
N ILE A 10 -41.66 -15.18 10.10
CA ILE A 10 -41.62 -14.64 8.73
C ILE A 10 -40.80 -13.35 8.68
N LEU A 11 -40.98 -12.46 9.66
CA LEU A 11 -40.20 -11.21 9.75
C LEU A 11 -38.71 -11.47 10.00
N GLU A 12 -38.37 -12.46 10.84
CA GLU A 12 -36.99 -12.86 11.11
C GLU A 12 -36.31 -13.39 9.83
N ASN A 13 -37.01 -14.22 9.05
CA ASN A 13 -36.49 -14.78 7.80
C ASN A 13 -36.29 -13.69 6.73
N MET A 14 -37.26 -12.78 6.55
CA MET A 14 -37.10 -11.64 5.62
C MET A 14 -35.92 -10.76 6.01
N LYS A 15 -35.69 -10.51 7.31
CA LYS A 15 -34.52 -9.75 7.78
C LYS A 15 -33.22 -10.47 7.46
N GLN A 16 -33.17 -11.80 7.58
CA GLN A 16 -31.97 -12.57 7.24
C GLN A 16 -31.70 -12.53 5.73
N GLU A 17 -32.73 -12.65 4.89
CA GLU A 17 -32.63 -12.55 3.44
C GLU A 17 -32.13 -11.16 2.99
N ILE A 18 -32.66 -10.09 3.58
CA ILE A 18 -32.21 -8.71 3.32
C ILE A 18 -30.74 -8.55 3.73
N ASN A 19 -30.35 -9.06 4.91
CA ASN A 19 -28.96 -8.98 5.36
C ASN A 19 -28.01 -9.79 4.46
N HIS A 20 -28.45 -10.94 3.95
CA HIS A 20 -27.67 -11.72 2.99
C HIS A 20 -27.47 -10.96 1.68
N SER A 21 -28.55 -10.42 1.11
CA SER A 21 -28.52 -9.63 -0.12
C SER A 21 -27.61 -8.40 0.00
N LEU A 22 -27.72 -7.65 1.11
CA LEU A 22 -26.86 -6.48 1.36
C LEU A 22 -25.38 -6.85 1.48
N LYS A 23 -25.08 -8.03 2.03
CA LYS A 23 -23.71 -8.50 2.16
C LYS A 23 -23.13 -8.95 0.82
N GLU A 24 -23.95 -9.55 -0.05
CA GLU A 24 -23.58 -9.90 -1.41
C GLU A 24 -23.32 -8.64 -2.25
N GLU A 25 -24.19 -7.64 -2.17
CA GLU A 25 -24.01 -6.33 -2.83
C GLU A 25 -22.69 -5.66 -2.39
N ALA A 26 -22.43 -5.61 -1.09
CA ALA A 26 -21.19 -5.02 -0.57
C ALA A 26 -19.93 -5.78 -1.05
N GLN A 27 -20.01 -7.11 -1.15
CA GLN A 27 -18.91 -7.92 -1.65
C GLN A 27 -18.69 -7.73 -3.16
N GLU A 28 -19.76 -7.58 -3.94
CA GLU A 28 -19.67 -7.27 -5.36
C GLU A 28 -19.05 -5.89 -5.59
N GLU A 29 -19.45 -4.88 -4.80
CA GLU A 29 -18.85 -3.54 -4.83
C GLU A 29 -17.36 -3.57 -4.50
N GLU A 30 -16.94 -4.37 -3.51
CA GLU A 30 -15.53 -4.55 -3.15
C GLU A 30 -14.72 -5.14 -4.32
N GLU A 31 -15.24 -6.18 -4.98
CA GLU A 31 -14.56 -6.82 -6.11
C GLU A 31 -14.50 -5.88 -7.33
N ILE A 32 -15.53 -5.10 -7.59
CA ILE A 32 -15.52 -4.05 -8.62
C ILE A 32 -14.44 -3.02 -8.31
N LEU A 33 -14.33 -2.57 -7.05
CA LEU A 33 -13.33 -1.60 -6.63
C LEU A 33 -11.90 -2.16 -6.78
N LYS A 34 -11.64 -3.38 -6.32
CA LYS A 34 -10.34 -4.06 -6.51
C LYS A 34 -9.97 -4.16 -7.98
N LYS A 35 -10.94 -4.49 -8.85
CA LYS A 35 -10.72 -4.54 -10.29
C LYS A 35 -10.37 -3.17 -10.85
N ARG A 36 -11.08 -2.11 -10.45
CA ARG A 36 -10.77 -0.73 -10.84
C ARG A 36 -9.35 -0.33 -10.42
N ILE A 37 -8.99 -0.57 -9.16
CA ILE A 37 -7.65 -0.30 -8.61
C ILE A 37 -6.57 -1.05 -9.40
N SER A 38 -6.72 -2.36 -9.58
CA SER A 38 -5.70 -3.19 -10.25
C SER A 38 -5.56 -2.93 -11.76
N SER A 39 -6.63 -2.45 -12.41
CA SER A 39 -6.60 -2.02 -13.82
C SER A 39 -6.14 -0.57 -14.02
N HIS A 40 -5.88 0.17 -12.94
CA HIS A 40 -5.57 1.59 -13.00
C HIS A 40 -4.18 1.86 -13.60
N PRO A 41 -4.00 2.87 -14.47
CA PRO A 41 -2.69 3.18 -15.07
C PRO A 41 -1.58 3.45 -14.05
N LEU A 42 -1.92 4.03 -12.90
CA LEU A 42 -0.97 4.33 -11.82
C LEU A 42 -0.71 3.15 -10.86
N TYR A 43 -1.42 2.01 -10.98
CA TYR A 43 -1.27 0.89 -10.05
C TYR A 43 0.18 0.36 -9.99
N GLY A 44 0.86 0.31 -11.13
CA GLY A 44 2.27 -0.07 -11.20
C GLY A 44 3.18 0.90 -10.44
N LEU A 45 2.96 2.21 -10.59
CA LEU A 45 3.72 3.25 -9.88
C LEU A 45 3.46 3.21 -8.37
N LEU A 46 2.21 2.97 -7.97
CA LEU A 46 1.81 2.80 -6.57
C LEU A 46 2.57 1.64 -5.93
N LEU A 47 2.55 0.47 -6.57
CA LEU A 47 3.24 -0.73 -6.09
C LEU A 47 4.75 -0.49 -6.02
N HIS A 48 5.32 0.13 -7.05
CA HIS A 48 6.74 0.48 -7.10
C HIS A 48 7.15 1.39 -5.92
N SER A 49 6.40 2.48 -5.71
CA SER A 49 6.66 3.43 -4.63
C SER A 49 6.55 2.75 -3.25
N HIS A 50 5.59 1.83 -3.10
CA HIS A 50 5.39 1.09 -1.86
C HIS A 50 6.56 0.13 -1.59
N LEU A 51 7.02 -0.61 -2.60
CA LEU A 51 8.17 -1.51 -2.48
C LEU A 51 9.46 -0.74 -2.14
N ASN A 52 9.66 0.44 -2.72
CA ASN A 52 10.80 1.29 -2.38
C ASN A 52 10.80 1.74 -0.92
N CYS A 53 9.64 2.09 -0.36
CA CYS A 53 9.52 2.37 1.08
C CYS A 53 9.92 1.15 1.93
N LEU A 54 9.41 -0.04 1.59
CA LEU A 54 9.76 -1.26 2.31
C LEU A 54 11.26 -1.57 2.24
N LYS A 55 11.90 -1.37 1.08
CA LYS A 55 13.35 -1.58 0.92
C LYS A 55 14.15 -0.70 1.88
N VAL A 56 13.79 0.58 1.97
CA VAL A 56 14.44 1.52 2.90
C VAL A 56 14.24 1.09 4.36
N CYS A 57 13.05 0.58 4.71
CA CYS A 57 12.75 0.08 6.06
C CYS A 57 13.47 -1.23 6.42
N SER A 58 13.64 -2.15 5.46
CA SER A 58 14.29 -3.44 5.70
C SER A 58 15.80 -3.35 5.87
N GLY A 59 16.42 -2.23 5.47
CA GLY A 59 17.89 -2.10 5.46
C GLY A 59 18.58 -2.96 4.39
N ASP A 60 17.80 -3.63 3.53
CA ASP A 60 18.27 -4.45 2.41
C ASP A 60 18.70 -3.56 1.24
N PHE A 61 19.69 -2.69 1.46
CA PHE A 61 20.25 -1.83 0.41
C PHE A 61 20.92 -2.66 -0.71
N ASP A 62 21.41 -3.85 -0.37
CA ASP A 62 22.21 -4.74 -1.23
C ASP A 62 21.41 -5.87 -1.91
N SER A 63 20.08 -5.95 -1.72
CA SER A 63 19.27 -6.96 -2.40
C SER A 63 19.23 -6.68 -3.91
N PRO A 64 19.53 -7.69 -4.78
CA PRO A 64 19.64 -7.49 -6.21
C PRO A 64 18.33 -6.91 -6.76
N GLU A 65 18.45 -5.78 -7.44
CA GLU A 65 17.33 -5.07 -8.07
C GLU A 65 16.49 -6.03 -8.91
N ILE A 66 15.27 -6.31 -8.46
CA ILE A 66 14.24 -6.92 -9.32
C ILE A 66 13.62 -5.84 -10.24
N MET A 67 14.15 -4.60 -10.23
CA MET A 67 13.45 -3.45 -10.77
C MET A 67 14.29 -2.68 -11.79
N ASN A 68 13.86 -2.74 -13.05
CA ASN A 68 14.41 -1.96 -14.15
C ASN A 68 14.25 -0.46 -13.86
N THR A 69 15.35 0.24 -13.66
CA THR A 69 15.40 1.71 -13.54
C THR A 69 14.81 2.46 -14.75
N ALA A 70 14.68 1.77 -15.90
CA ALA A 70 14.00 2.28 -17.09
C ALA A 70 12.47 2.43 -16.89
N ASP A 71 11.84 1.60 -16.06
CA ASP A 71 10.40 1.68 -15.80
C ASP A 71 10.05 2.85 -14.87
N ASP A 72 10.94 3.26 -13.95
CA ASP A 72 10.72 4.41 -13.06
C ASP A 72 10.55 5.73 -13.83
N LEU A 73 11.34 5.90 -14.92
CA LEU A 73 11.27 7.06 -15.79
C LEU A 73 10.03 7.01 -16.73
N ALA A 74 9.55 5.82 -17.08
CA ALA A 74 8.33 5.64 -17.86
C ALA A 74 7.06 5.84 -17.01
N LEU A 75 7.06 5.36 -15.77
CA LEU A 75 5.96 5.47 -14.82
C LEU A 75 5.79 6.91 -14.31
N SER A 76 6.89 7.64 -14.09
CA SER A 76 6.84 9.07 -13.76
C SER A 76 6.32 9.94 -14.91
N LYS A 77 6.52 9.54 -16.18
CA LYS A 77 5.99 10.26 -17.35
C LYS A 77 4.48 10.11 -17.53
N LEU A 78 3.88 9.03 -17.05
CA LEU A 78 2.41 8.86 -17.03
C LEU A 78 1.73 9.91 -16.15
N SER A 79 2.44 10.47 -15.17
CA SER A 79 1.93 11.47 -14.22
C SER A 79 1.85 12.90 -14.77
N LEU A 80 2.29 13.17 -16.01
CA LEU A 80 2.49 14.55 -16.51
C LEU A 80 1.59 15.00 -17.66
N HIS A 81 0.56 14.23 -18.07
CA HIS A 81 -0.34 14.65 -19.16
C HIS A 81 -1.82 14.55 -18.77
N PRO A 82 -2.49 15.67 -18.44
CA PRO A 82 -3.92 15.71 -18.20
C PRO A 82 -4.68 15.97 -19.51
N ASP A 83 -4.60 15.04 -20.47
CA ASP A 83 -5.39 15.12 -21.70
C ASP A 83 -6.20 13.84 -21.91
N SER A 84 -7.34 13.71 -21.23
CA SER A 84 -8.59 13.25 -21.87
C SER A 84 -9.75 13.24 -20.88
N SER A 85 -10.77 14.02 -21.22
CA SER A 85 -12.17 13.88 -20.82
C SER A 85 -12.64 12.43 -20.66
N SER A 86 -12.85 11.97 -19.42
CA SER A 86 -13.76 10.85 -19.13
C SER A 86 -14.27 10.91 -17.69
N GLU A 87 -15.54 11.31 -17.56
CA GLU A 87 -16.50 10.99 -16.50
C GLU A 87 -16.12 11.14 -15.01
N ALA A 88 -16.86 12.03 -14.34
CA ALA A 88 -16.71 12.53 -12.98
C ALA A 88 -16.83 11.50 -11.81
N THR A 89 -16.69 10.20 -12.08
CA THR A 89 -16.54 9.15 -11.05
C THR A 89 -15.12 8.57 -10.99
N SER A 90 -14.25 8.88 -11.96
CA SER A 90 -12.82 8.48 -11.92
C SER A 90 -11.98 9.38 -10.99
N SER A 91 -12.43 10.63 -10.74
CA SER A 91 -11.63 11.64 -10.04
C SER A 91 -11.15 11.24 -8.64
N GLU A 92 -11.95 10.51 -7.86
CA GLU A 92 -11.56 10.15 -6.49
C GLU A 92 -10.48 9.07 -6.48
N LEU A 93 -10.60 8.06 -7.34
CA LEU A 93 -9.59 7.00 -7.46
C LEU A 93 -8.30 7.57 -8.07
N ASP A 94 -8.42 8.43 -9.08
CA ASP A 94 -7.29 9.12 -9.70
C ASP A 94 -6.53 9.94 -8.63
N GLN A 95 -7.26 10.78 -7.88
CA GLN A 95 -6.70 11.58 -6.79
C GLN A 95 -6.08 10.72 -5.69
N PHE A 96 -6.74 9.62 -5.31
CA PHE A 96 -6.20 8.66 -4.33
C PHE A 96 -4.88 8.07 -4.82
N MET A 97 -4.82 7.58 -6.06
CA MET A 97 -3.64 6.96 -6.64
C MET A 97 -2.45 7.94 -6.68
N GLU A 98 -2.69 9.17 -7.11
CA GLU A 98 -1.69 10.23 -7.14
C GLU A 98 -1.21 10.61 -5.73
N ALA A 99 -2.14 10.90 -4.82
CA ALA A 99 -1.82 11.30 -3.45
C ALA A 99 -1.06 10.20 -2.71
N TYR A 100 -1.44 8.93 -2.91
CA TYR A 100 -0.77 7.80 -2.28
C TYR A 100 0.65 7.62 -2.82
N CYS A 101 0.84 7.71 -4.15
CA CYS A 101 2.18 7.69 -4.75
C CYS A 101 3.07 8.83 -4.21
N SER A 102 2.54 10.07 -4.14
CA SER A 102 3.27 11.22 -3.59
C SER A 102 3.65 11.01 -2.13
N THR A 103 2.69 10.58 -1.32
CA THR A 103 2.88 10.33 0.12
C THR A 103 3.94 9.26 0.36
N LEU A 104 3.95 8.18 -0.44
CA LEU A 104 4.98 7.16 -0.35
C LEU A 104 6.36 7.69 -0.72
N ARG A 105 6.47 8.53 -1.76
CA ARG A 105 7.75 9.15 -2.15
C ARG A 105 8.29 10.04 -1.03
N GLU A 106 7.44 10.90 -0.47
CA GLU A 106 7.79 11.77 0.65
C GLU A 106 8.19 10.96 1.89
N LEU A 107 7.46 9.87 2.18
CA LEU A 107 7.78 8.95 3.27
C LEU A 107 9.15 8.29 3.06
N LYS A 108 9.46 7.80 1.85
CA LYS A 108 10.77 7.23 1.52
C LYS A 108 11.87 8.25 1.80
N GLU A 109 11.76 9.45 1.25
CA GLU A 109 12.77 10.51 1.41
C GLU A 109 12.96 10.90 2.88
N ALA A 110 11.88 10.96 3.65
CA ALA A 110 11.91 11.26 5.09
C ALA A 110 12.58 10.15 5.92
N MET A 111 12.42 8.88 5.53
CA MET A 111 12.96 7.73 6.26
C MET A 111 14.41 7.38 5.88
N GLU A 112 14.81 7.63 4.63
CA GLU A 112 16.09 7.17 4.08
C GLU A 112 17.28 7.67 4.89
N LYS A 113 17.38 8.98 5.11
CA LYS A 113 18.46 9.58 5.89
C LYS A 113 18.55 9.06 7.34
N PRO A 114 17.50 9.15 8.18
CA PRO A 114 17.60 8.72 9.58
C PRO A 114 17.89 7.23 9.73
N LEU A 115 17.38 6.37 8.84
CA LEU A 115 17.67 4.94 8.88
C LEU A 115 19.12 4.64 8.49
N THR A 116 19.64 5.26 7.41
CA THR A 116 21.05 5.11 7.03
C THR A 116 22.00 5.63 8.11
N GLU A 117 21.69 6.79 8.71
CA GLU A 117 22.50 7.35 9.80
C GLU A 117 22.50 6.44 11.04
N THR A 118 21.35 5.85 11.37
CA THR A 118 21.23 4.90 12.49
C THR A 118 22.03 3.63 12.22
N HIS A 119 21.91 3.04 11.02
CA HIS A 119 22.68 1.85 10.63
C HIS A 119 24.19 2.10 10.77
N ARG A 120 24.67 3.21 10.20
CA ARG A 120 26.08 3.60 10.29
C ARG A 120 26.54 3.82 11.74
N PHE A 121 25.71 4.43 12.57
CA PHE A 121 26.03 4.63 13.98
C PHE A 121 26.17 3.29 14.70
N VAL A 122 25.24 2.36 14.47
CA VAL A 122 25.27 1.02 15.06
C VAL A 122 26.51 0.24 14.61
N ASP A 123 26.86 0.26 13.33
CA ASP A 123 28.08 -0.39 12.81
C ASP A 123 29.35 0.17 13.46
N ALA A 124 29.41 1.49 13.65
CA ALA A 124 30.54 2.16 14.28
C ALA A 124 30.67 1.77 15.77
N VAL A 125 29.54 1.60 16.46
CA VAL A 125 29.53 1.10 17.86
C VAL A 125 29.99 -0.35 17.91
N TYR A 126 29.47 -1.23 17.05
CA TYR A 126 29.89 -2.63 17.01
C TYR A 126 31.38 -2.78 16.72
N THR A 127 31.91 -1.98 15.78
CA THR A 127 33.34 -1.96 15.47
C THR A 127 34.18 -1.60 16.70
N GLN A 128 33.81 -0.51 17.40
CA GLN A 128 34.51 -0.09 18.62
C GLN A 128 34.42 -1.14 19.74
N LEU A 129 33.26 -1.77 19.93
CA LEU A 129 33.10 -2.83 20.93
C LEU A 129 33.98 -4.04 20.60
N ASN A 130 34.04 -4.44 19.33
CA ASN A 130 34.88 -5.55 18.90
C ASN A 130 36.37 -5.24 19.13
N ASP A 131 36.82 -4.03 18.80
CA ASP A 131 38.19 -3.61 19.06
C ASP A 131 38.55 -3.67 20.55
N ILE A 132 37.64 -3.27 21.44
CA ILE A 132 37.85 -3.38 22.90
C ILE A 132 37.98 -4.84 23.34
N VAL A 133 37.12 -5.72 22.82
CA VAL A 133 37.17 -7.16 23.16
C VAL A 133 38.46 -7.80 22.65
N MET A 134 38.88 -7.47 21.43
CA MET A 134 40.07 -8.05 20.81
C MET A 134 41.40 -7.44 21.30
N SER A 135 41.37 -6.22 21.84
CA SER A 135 42.55 -5.56 22.42
C SER A 135 42.77 -5.84 23.91
N SER A 136 41.84 -6.54 24.58
CA SER A 136 42.06 -7.00 25.95
C SER A 136 43.08 -8.14 25.98
N PRO A 137 44.17 -8.04 26.78
CA PRO A 137 45.08 -9.15 26.97
C PRO A 137 44.39 -10.32 27.70
N PRO A 138 44.87 -11.57 27.52
CA PRO A 138 44.33 -12.75 28.20
C PRO A 138 44.54 -12.72 29.72
#